data_AF-A0A7J9YLH0-F1
#
_entry.id   AF-A0A7J9YLH0-F1
#
_cell.length_a   1.000
_cell.length_b   1.000
_cell.length_c   1.000
_cell.angle_alpha   90.00
_cell.angle_beta   90.00
_cell.angle_gamma   90.00
#
_symmetry.space_group_name_H-M   'P 1'
#
loop_
_entity.id
_entity.type
_entity.pdbx_description
1 polymer ?
#
loop_
_entity_poly.entity_id
_entity_poly.type
_entity_poly.pdbx_seq_one_letter_code
_entity_poly.pdbx_strand_id
1 'polypeptide(L)'
;MILLLSTSDTDLLSARASGAGYRLANPARLELDDLPALLDGARIVVVRILGGERAWQEGLDILEQSPGVRLVVLGGEQAPDAELMKLSQVPAGIAAQAHQYLAHGGPQNLAQLHRFLSDTLLLTGDGFEPPAEQPTWGVLDRERHTTSGP
;
A
#
# COMPACT_ATOMS: atom_id res chain seq x y z
N MET A 1 3.90 -4.71 -11.29
CA MET A 1 2.61 -4.41 -10.64
C MET A 1 2.76 -4.70 -9.15
N ILE A 2 2.21 -3.81 -8.30
CA ILE A 2 2.15 -3.98 -6.84
C ILE A 2 0.71 -4.27 -6.44
N LEU A 3 0.47 -5.31 -5.63
CA LEU A 3 -0.81 -5.54 -4.98
C LEU A 3 -0.81 -4.85 -3.61
N LEU A 4 -1.76 -3.96 -3.37
CA LEU A 4 -2.00 -3.34 -2.07
C LEU A 4 -3.29 -3.92 -1.45
N LEU A 5 -3.11 -4.62 -0.35
CA LEU A 5 -4.14 -5.18 0.51
C LEU A 5 -4.24 -4.31 1.76
N SER A 6 -5.23 -3.40 1.82
CA SER A 6 -5.38 -2.52 2.98
C SER A 6 -6.80 -2.55 3.53
N THR A 7 -6.94 -2.64 4.85
CA THR A 7 -8.25 -2.47 5.52
C THR A 7 -8.74 -1.02 5.50
N SER A 8 -7.85 -0.06 5.21
CA SER A 8 -8.17 1.35 5.05
C SER A 8 -8.60 1.63 3.60
N ASP A 9 -9.90 1.89 3.38
CA ASP A 9 -10.39 2.32 2.06
C ASP A 9 -9.74 3.65 1.63
N THR A 10 -9.30 4.49 2.57
CA THR A 10 -8.54 5.72 2.28
C THR A 10 -7.20 5.43 1.60
N ASP A 11 -6.49 4.36 1.99
CA ASP A 11 -5.24 3.95 1.35
C ASP A 11 -5.52 3.50 -0.09
N LEU A 12 -6.56 2.68 -0.28
CA LEU A 12 -6.94 2.16 -1.61
C LEU A 12 -7.37 3.29 -2.54
N LEU A 13 -8.15 4.25 -2.04
CA LEU A 13 -8.55 5.45 -2.79
C LEU A 13 -7.35 6.33 -3.13
N SER A 14 -6.41 6.51 -2.19
CA SER A 14 -5.18 7.28 -2.42
C SER A 14 -4.27 6.61 -3.45
N ALA A 15 -4.11 5.28 -3.36
CA ALA A 15 -3.34 4.50 -4.32
C ALA A 15 -3.96 4.57 -5.72
N ARG A 16 -5.28 4.50 -5.84
CA ARG A 16 -5.97 4.71 -7.11
C ARG A 16 -5.78 6.13 -7.66
N ALA A 17 -5.93 7.15 -6.82
CA ALA A 17 -5.76 8.55 -7.21
C ALA A 17 -4.29 8.90 -7.56
N SER A 18 -3.32 8.12 -7.08
CA SER A 18 -1.90 8.29 -7.41
C SER A 18 -1.58 8.05 -8.89
N GLY A 19 -2.44 7.31 -9.60
CA GLY A 19 -2.20 6.88 -10.98
C GLY A 19 -1.11 5.80 -11.14
N ALA A 20 -0.49 5.34 -10.05
CA ALA A 20 0.52 4.29 -10.09
C ALA A 20 -0.09 2.90 -10.32
N GLY A 21 0.76 1.95 -10.75
CA GLY A 21 0.38 0.60 -11.17
C GLY A 21 0.00 -0.36 -10.04
N TYR A 22 -1.04 -0.02 -9.29
CA TYR A 22 -1.57 -0.83 -8.19
C TYR A 22 -2.72 -1.73 -8.62
N ARG A 23 -2.71 -2.96 -8.09
CA ARG A 23 -3.91 -3.77 -7.88
C ARG A 23 -4.34 -3.59 -6.43
N LEU A 24 -5.64 -3.46 -6.18
CA LEU A 24 -6.18 -3.03 -4.88
C LEU A 24 -7.23 -4.02 -4.40
N ALA A 25 -7.17 -4.41 -3.13
CA ALA A 25 -8.27 -5.10 -2.46
C ALA A 25 -8.30 -4.75 -0.96
N ASN A 26 -9.47 -4.91 -0.34
CA ASN A 26 -9.62 -4.75 1.10
C ASN A 26 -9.73 -6.15 1.75
N PRO A 27 -8.76 -6.59 2.58
CA PRO A 27 -8.78 -7.89 3.23
C PRO A 27 -10.07 -8.21 4.01
N ALA A 28 -10.73 -7.18 4.58
CA ALA A 28 -11.96 -7.36 5.33
C ALA A 28 -13.18 -7.75 4.47
N ARG A 29 -13.07 -7.63 3.13
CA ARG A 29 -14.12 -7.96 2.16
C ARG A 29 -13.62 -8.93 1.09
N LEU A 30 -12.44 -9.53 1.29
CA LEU A 30 -11.80 -10.40 0.33
C LEU A 30 -12.06 -11.86 0.71
N GLU A 31 -12.69 -12.61 -0.18
CA GLU A 31 -12.73 -14.06 -0.10
C GLU A 31 -11.34 -14.61 -0.48
N LEU A 32 -10.79 -15.53 0.33
CA LEU A 32 -9.42 -16.01 0.10
C LEU A 32 -9.26 -16.80 -1.21
N ASP A 33 -10.34 -17.39 -1.71
CA ASP A 33 -10.37 -18.07 -3.01
C ASP A 33 -10.11 -17.12 -4.20
N ASP A 34 -10.31 -15.80 -4.02
CA ASP A 34 -10.02 -14.79 -5.04
C ASP A 34 -8.56 -14.30 -5.00
N LEU A 35 -7.82 -14.61 -3.93
CA LEU A 35 -6.43 -14.15 -3.73
C LEU A 35 -5.47 -14.62 -4.84
N PRO A 36 -5.53 -15.86 -5.36
CA PRO A 36 -4.68 -16.28 -6.48
C PRO A 36 -4.81 -15.39 -7.72
N ALA A 37 -6.03 -14.97 -8.07
CA ALA A 37 -6.26 -14.07 -9.19
C ALA A 37 -5.69 -12.67 -8.92
N LEU A 38 -5.74 -12.21 -7.67
CA LEU A 38 -5.10 -10.95 -7.25
C LEU A 38 -3.57 -11.04 -7.23
N LEU A 39 -2.98 -12.23 -7.09
CA LEU A 39 -1.54 -12.43 -7.10
C LEU A 39 -0.96 -12.56 -8.52
N ASP A 40 -1.77 -12.90 -9.51
CA ASP A 40 -1.30 -13.11 -10.88
C ASP A 40 -0.59 -11.86 -11.45
N GLY A 41 0.70 -12.00 -11.78
CA GLY A 41 1.56 -10.90 -12.25
C GLY A 41 1.98 -9.88 -11.18
N ALA A 42 1.56 -10.03 -9.92
CA ALA A 42 2.06 -9.21 -8.81
C ALA A 42 3.49 -9.64 -8.45
N ARG A 43 4.39 -8.67 -8.31
CA ARG A 43 5.79 -8.93 -7.89
C ARG A 43 6.07 -8.49 -6.47
N ILE A 44 5.22 -7.62 -5.94
CA ILE A 44 5.28 -7.07 -4.59
C ILE A 44 3.85 -7.07 -4.06
N VAL A 45 3.67 -7.52 -2.82
CA VAL A 45 2.41 -7.45 -2.08
C VAL A 45 2.66 -6.63 -0.83
N VAL A 46 1.84 -5.60 -0.62
CA VAL A 46 1.83 -4.80 0.60
C VAL A 46 0.52 -5.09 1.33
N VAL A 47 0.62 -5.59 2.55
CA VAL A 47 -0.51 -5.81 3.45
C VAL A 47 -0.47 -4.76 4.56
N ARG A 48 -1.56 -4.02 4.73
CA ARG A 48 -1.73 -3.05 5.81
C ARG A 48 -3.05 -3.30 6.54
N ILE A 49 -2.95 -3.76 7.79
CA ILE A 49 -4.12 -4.21 8.57
C ILE A 49 -4.09 -3.67 10.01
N LEU A 50 -5.28 -3.54 10.60
CA LEU A 50 -5.46 -3.29 12.04
C LEU A 50 -5.71 -4.61 12.78
N GLY A 51 -5.36 -4.67 14.05
CA GLY A 51 -5.61 -5.83 14.92
C GLY A 51 -4.51 -6.89 14.96
N GLY A 52 -3.35 -6.63 14.35
CA GLY A 52 -2.19 -7.54 14.35
C GLY A 52 -2.35 -8.74 13.43
N GLU A 53 -1.39 -9.67 13.48
CA GLU A 53 -1.30 -10.85 12.58
C GLU A 53 -2.58 -11.68 12.56
N ARG A 54 -3.16 -11.95 13.74
CA ARG A 54 -4.35 -12.79 13.90
C ARG A 54 -5.59 -12.25 13.20
N ALA A 55 -5.63 -10.96 12.87
CA ALA A 55 -6.77 -10.36 12.19
C ALA A 55 -6.96 -10.92 10.77
N TRP A 56 -5.90 -11.42 10.13
CA TRP A 56 -5.95 -11.94 8.77
C TRP A 56 -4.90 -13.05 8.53
N GLN A 57 -4.69 -13.92 9.53
CA GLN A 57 -3.59 -14.89 9.57
C GLN A 57 -3.59 -15.84 8.38
N GLU A 58 -4.73 -16.44 8.03
CA GLU A 58 -4.82 -17.38 6.90
C GLU A 58 -4.40 -16.74 5.57
N GLY A 59 -4.78 -15.48 5.34
CA GLY A 59 -4.34 -14.73 4.17
C GLY A 59 -2.83 -14.45 4.19
N LEU A 60 -2.26 -14.12 5.35
CA LEU A 60 -0.82 -13.93 5.51
C LEU A 60 -0.04 -15.24 5.25
N ASP A 61 -0.53 -16.37 5.76
CA ASP A 61 0.08 -17.69 5.56
C ASP A 61 0.14 -18.08 4.08
N ILE A 62 -0.93 -17.78 3.31
CA ILE A 62 -0.97 -17.98 1.86
C ILE A 62 0.06 -17.09 1.15
N LEU A 63 0.14 -15.82 1.54
CA LEU A 63 1.07 -14.85 0.95
C LEU A 63 2.52 -15.21 1.23
N GLU A 64 2.83 -15.67 2.44
CA GLU A 64 4.19 -16.09 2.83
C GLU A 64 4.69 -17.25 1.95
N GLN A 65 3.79 -18.17 1.61
CA GLN A 65 4.07 -19.34 0.78
C GLN A 65 4.01 -19.05 -0.73
N SER A 66 3.60 -17.84 -1.14
CA SER A 66 3.43 -17.47 -2.55
C SER A 66 4.79 -17.18 -3.21
N PRO A 67 5.27 -18.04 -4.13
CA PRO A 67 6.63 -17.93 -4.65
C PRO A 67 6.78 -16.72 -5.60
N GLY A 68 7.95 -16.09 -5.56
CA GLY A 68 8.33 -15.03 -6.50
C GLY A 68 7.78 -13.63 -6.19
N VAL A 69 7.04 -13.49 -5.09
CA VAL A 69 6.50 -12.22 -4.59
C VAL A 69 7.35 -11.70 -3.43
N ARG A 70 7.51 -10.38 -3.32
CA ARG A 70 8.06 -9.72 -2.14
C ARG A 70 6.93 -9.26 -1.23
N LEU A 71 6.83 -9.83 -0.04
CA LEU A 71 5.79 -9.50 0.92
C LEU A 71 6.25 -8.39 1.88
N VAL A 72 5.43 -7.36 2.04
CA VAL A 72 5.59 -6.29 3.03
C VAL A 72 4.33 -6.25 3.90
N VAL A 73 4.47 -6.46 5.20
CA VAL A 73 3.34 -6.53 6.16
C VAL A 73 3.48 -5.42 7.18
N LEU A 74 2.46 -4.58 7.31
CA LEU A 74 2.49 -3.33 8.05
C LEU A 74 1.24 -3.14 8.92
N GLY A 75 1.41 -2.44 10.04
CA GLY A 75 0.30 -2.01 10.88
C GLY A 75 -0.50 -0.86 10.26
N GLY A 76 -1.81 -0.88 10.50
CA GLY A 76 -2.73 0.21 10.12
C GLY A 76 -2.67 1.44 11.03
N GLU A 77 -1.98 1.34 12.17
CA GLU A 77 -1.80 2.45 13.12
C GLU A 77 -0.76 3.47 12.64
N GLN A 78 -0.71 4.63 13.30
CA GLN A 78 0.34 5.62 13.04
C GLN A 78 1.72 5.12 13.50
N ALA A 79 1.78 4.50 14.68
CA ALA A 79 2.99 3.86 15.17
C ALA A 79 3.28 2.56 14.40
N PRO A 80 4.55 2.24 14.12
CA PRO A 80 4.90 0.98 13.47
C PRO A 80 4.59 -0.21 14.37
N ASP A 81 4.03 -1.26 13.78
CA ASP A 81 3.80 -2.54 14.44
C ASP A 81 4.97 -3.49 14.16
N ALA A 82 5.85 -3.66 15.14
CA ALA A 82 7.05 -4.47 15.00
C ALA A 82 6.77 -5.96 14.79
N GLU A 83 5.66 -6.50 15.29
CA GLU A 83 5.31 -7.91 15.10
C GLU A 83 4.87 -8.15 13.66
N LEU A 84 3.99 -7.29 13.14
CA LEU A 84 3.60 -7.36 11.72
C LEU A 84 4.80 -7.14 10.79
N MET A 85 5.67 -6.18 11.09
CA MET A 85 6.83 -5.89 10.24
C MET A 85 7.82 -7.06 10.16
N LYS A 86 7.93 -7.90 11.21
CA LYS A 86 8.78 -9.10 11.19
C LYS A 86 8.32 -10.15 10.17
N LEU A 87 7.04 -10.14 9.78
CA LEU A 87 6.48 -11.03 8.75
C LEU A 87 6.85 -10.59 7.33
N SER A 88 7.45 -9.40 7.17
CA SER A 88 7.88 -8.90 5.87
C SER A 88 9.07 -9.69 5.33
N GLN A 89 9.03 -10.06 4.05
CA GLN A 89 10.12 -10.73 3.33
C GLN A 89 11.05 -9.72 2.63
N VAL A 90 11.25 -8.56 3.26
CA VAL A 90 12.11 -7.47 2.79
C VAL A 90 12.97 -6.94 3.94
N PRO A 91 14.10 -6.26 3.68
CA PRO A 91 14.87 -5.58 4.72
C PRO A 91 13.99 -4.66 5.59
N ALA A 92 14.23 -4.67 6.90
CA ALA A 92 13.44 -3.91 7.87
C ALA A 92 13.35 -2.40 7.54
N GLY A 93 14.41 -1.81 6.99
CA GLY A 93 14.41 -0.41 6.54
C GLY A 93 13.40 -0.14 5.42
N ILE A 94 13.17 -1.11 4.52
CA ILE A 94 12.17 -0.99 3.45
C ILE A 94 10.76 -1.05 4.03
N ALA A 95 10.50 -2.01 4.94
CA ALA A 95 9.21 -2.07 5.62
C ALA A 95 8.94 -0.79 6.44
N ALA A 96 9.95 -0.26 7.13
CA ALA A 96 9.84 0.98 7.90
C ALA A 96 9.51 2.20 7.04
N GLN A 97 10.18 2.35 5.90
CA GLN A 97 9.91 3.47 5.02
C GLN A 97 8.57 3.31 4.28
N ALA A 98 8.18 2.07 3.93
CA ALA A 98 6.86 1.78 3.39
C ALA A 98 5.73 2.13 4.38
N HIS A 99 5.93 1.82 5.67
CA HIS A 99 5.03 2.26 6.76
C HIS A 99 4.88 3.77 6.78
N GLN A 100 5.98 4.52 6.69
CA GLN A 100 5.94 5.99 6.72
C GLN A 100 5.12 6.59 5.58
N TYR A 101 5.27 6.10 4.34
CA TYR A 101 4.42 6.58 3.23
C TYR A 101 2.93 6.35 3.49
N LEU A 102 2.57 5.18 4.01
CA LEU A 102 1.18 4.83 4.28
C LEU A 102 0.62 5.54 5.52
N ALA A 103 1.44 5.79 6.53
CA ALA A 103 1.07 6.52 7.74
C ALA A 103 0.77 8.00 7.44
N HIS A 104 1.59 8.63 6.59
CA HIS A 104 1.32 9.98 6.10
C HIS A 104 0.19 10.00 5.05
N GLY A 105 0.06 8.95 4.25
CA GLY A 105 -1.05 8.76 3.31
C GLY A 105 -1.11 9.78 2.18
N GLY A 106 -2.19 9.75 1.41
CA GLY A 106 -2.43 10.67 0.30
C GLY A 106 -1.81 10.22 -1.04
N PRO A 107 -2.38 10.65 -2.19
CA PRO A 107 -2.00 10.12 -3.50
C PRO A 107 -0.53 10.29 -3.86
N GLN A 108 0.10 11.40 -3.44
CA GLN A 108 1.51 11.67 -3.71
C GLN A 108 2.41 10.66 -2.98
N ASN A 109 2.16 10.39 -1.69
CA ASN A 109 2.94 9.39 -0.96
C ASN A 109 2.72 7.99 -1.53
N LEU A 110 1.52 7.65 -1.98
CA LEU A 110 1.26 6.35 -2.60
C LEU A 110 1.96 6.23 -3.98
N ALA A 111 2.07 7.31 -4.74
CA ALA A 111 2.89 7.31 -5.96
C ALA A 111 4.38 7.06 -5.64
N GLN A 112 4.91 7.75 -4.62
CA GLN A 112 6.30 7.59 -4.20
C GLN A 112 6.57 6.22 -3.57
N LEU A 113 5.62 5.66 -2.80
CA LEU A 113 5.68 4.31 -2.28
C LEU A 113 5.82 3.29 -3.42
N HIS A 114 5.05 3.45 -4.49
CA HIS A 114 5.12 2.56 -5.64
C HIS A 114 6.53 2.57 -6.25
N ARG A 115 7.08 3.77 -6.50
CA ARG A 115 8.42 3.94 -7.08
C ARG A 115 9.50 3.43 -6.13
N PHE A 116 9.41 3.76 -4.86
CA PHE A 116 10.31 3.28 -3.82
C PHE A 116 10.39 1.75 -3.79
N LEU A 117 9.25 1.07 -3.71
CA LEU A 117 9.21 -0.39 -3.68
C LEU A 117 9.67 -1.01 -5.01
N SER A 118 9.30 -0.41 -6.15
CA SER A 118 9.72 -0.90 -7.46
C SER A 118 11.25 -0.77 -7.64
N ASP A 119 11.82 0.38 -7.29
CA ASP A 119 13.25 0.63 -7.43
C ASP A 119 14.07 -0.21 -6.47
N THR A 120 13.65 -0.31 -5.21
CA THR A 120 14.42 -1.03 -4.18
C THR A 120 14.31 -2.54 -4.30
N LEU A 121 13.18 -3.07 -4.77
CA LEU A 121 12.93 -4.52 -4.80
C LEU A 121 13.02 -5.12 -6.21
N LEU A 122 12.80 -4.32 -7.26
CA LEU A 122 12.79 -4.76 -8.67
C LEU A 122 13.79 -4.03 -9.56
N LEU A 123 14.53 -3.03 -9.03
CA LEU A 123 15.58 -2.29 -9.74
C LEU A 123 15.09 -1.57 -11.00
N THR A 124 13.89 -0.99 -10.95
CA THR A 124 13.26 -0.27 -12.07
C THR A 124 13.93 1.06 -12.42
N GLY A 125 14.36 1.83 -11.42
CA GLY A 125 15.12 3.07 -11.61
C GLY A 125 14.28 4.31 -11.92
N ASP A 126 13.01 4.36 -11.47
CA ASP A 126 12.10 5.49 -11.71
C ASP A 126 12.42 6.73 -10.84
N GLY A 127 13.15 6.54 -9.74
CA GLY A 127 13.43 7.55 -8.73
C GLY A 127 12.22 7.81 -7.81
N PHE A 128 12.48 8.02 -6.52
CA PHE A 128 11.44 8.29 -5.54
C PHE A 128 11.85 9.42 -4.57
N GLU A 129 10.86 10.19 -4.14
CA GLU A 129 10.99 11.21 -3.09
C GLU A 129 10.62 10.61 -1.72
N PRO A 130 11.25 11.03 -0.61
CA PRO A 130 10.96 10.50 0.72
C PRO A 130 9.50 10.74 1.15
N PRO A 131 9.00 10.00 2.16
CA PRO A 131 7.65 10.21 2.70
C PRO A 131 7.46 11.67 3.13
N ALA A 132 6.37 12.28 2.67
CA ALA A 132 6.02 13.66 2.98
C ALA A 132 4.81 13.71 3.91
N GLU A 133 4.92 14.46 5.00
CA GLU A 133 3.79 14.66 5.91
C GLU A 133 2.65 15.42 5.22
N GLN A 134 1.42 14.89 5.33
CA GLN A 134 0.24 15.59 4.83
C GLN A 134 -0.13 16.69 5.82
N PRO A 135 -0.45 17.90 5.34
CA PRO A 135 -0.86 18.97 6.23
C PRO A 135 -2.19 18.63 6.90
N THR A 136 -2.36 19.03 8.16
CA THR A 136 -3.59 18.77 8.94
C THR A 136 -4.81 19.50 8.37
N TRP A 137 -4.60 20.54 7.57
CA TRP A 137 -5.62 21.26 6.82
C TRP A 137 -5.01 21.87 5.55
N GLY A 138 -5.83 22.15 4.54
CA GLY A 138 -5.37 22.76 3.29
C GLY A 138 -6.52 23.29 2.43
N VAL A 139 -6.16 23.95 1.34
CA VAL A 139 -7.12 24.45 0.35
C VAL A 139 -7.20 23.44 -0.79
N LEU A 140 -8.41 23.03 -1.16
CA LEU A 140 -8.63 22.24 -2.37
C LEU A 140 -8.75 23.19 -3.55
N ASP A 141 -7.72 23.21 -4.40
CA ASP A 141 -7.79 23.87 -5.70
C ASP A 141 -8.86 23.19 -6.54
N ARG A 142 -9.95 23.92 -6.81
CA ARG A 142 -11.00 23.48 -7.71
C ARG A 142 -10.86 24.24 -9.01
N GLU A 143 -10.71 23.51 -10.11
CA GLU A 143 -10.96 24.09 -11.42
C GLU A 143 -12.40 24.60 -11.43
N ARG A 144 -12.59 25.89 -11.71
CA ARG A 144 -13.91 26.49 -11.80
C ARG A 144 -14.62 25.88 -13.00
N HIS A 145 -15.51 24.92 -12.75
CA HIS A 145 -16.47 24.52 -13.77
C HIS A 145 -17.42 25.68 -14.00
N THR A 146 -17.32 26.32 -15.17
CA THR A 146 -18.36 27.22 -15.67
C THR A 146 -19.57 26.36 -16.02
N THR A 147 -20.46 26.16 -15.06
CA THR A 147 -21.79 25.67 -15.38
C THR A 147 -22.54 26.80 -16.06
N SER A 148 -22.85 26.63 -17.34
CA SER A 148 -23.88 27.41 -18.03
C SER A 148 -25.21 27.04 -17.39
N GLY A 149 -25.50 27.63 -16.22
CA GLY A 149 -26.86 27.66 -15.69
C GLY A 149 -27.79 28.40 -16.68
N PRO A 150 -29.11 28.18 -16.60
CA PRO A 150 -30.07 28.73 -17.55
C PRO A 150 -30.01 30.26 -17.67
#